data_AF-A0A8T4N6M3-F1
#
_entry.id   AF-A0A8T4N6M3-F1
#
_cell.length_a   1.000
_cell.length_b   1.000
_cell.length_c   1.000
_cell.angle_alpha   90.00
_cell.angle_beta   90.00
_cell.angle_gamma   90.00
#
_symmetry.space_group_name_H-M   'P 1'
#
loop_
_entity.id
_entity.type
_entity.pdbx_description
1 polymer ?
#
loop_
_entity_poly.entity_id
_entity_poly.type
_entity_poly.pdbx_seq_one_letter_code
_entity_poly.pdbx_strand_id
1 'polypeptide(L)'
;MKYKIFLLVFIIGLISSIVLYSNSLTGICDPGKGCDVVNSSVYGKTLGVSNSLIGIFIFSFMIALTLFHIKRPNKHARKVIHLAIILGSAVAIYFLYLQVFVIKVICNFCILVDIGLLVALVFMFYLWEH
;
A
#
# COMPACT_ATOMS: atom_id res chain seq x y z
N MET A 1 4.31 6.23 -20.41
CA MET A 1 4.35 7.05 -19.18
C MET A 1 3.28 6.66 -18.15
N LYS A 2 2.06 6.24 -18.58
CA LYS A 2 0.93 5.84 -17.71
C LYS A 2 1.32 4.97 -16.48
N TYR A 3 2.12 3.92 -16.65
CA TYR A 3 2.52 3.00 -15.55
C TYR A 3 3.60 3.51 -14.59
N LYS A 4 4.28 4.63 -14.91
CA LYS A 4 5.29 5.20 -14.01
C LYS A 4 4.66 5.69 -12.69
N ILE A 5 3.42 6.17 -12.74
CA ILE A 5 2.68 6.61 -11.55
C ILE A 5 2.39 5.42 -10.63
N PHE A 6 1.91 4.29 -11.19
CA PHE A 6 1.67 3.07 -10.40
C PHE A 6 2.96 2.55 -9.78
N LEU A 7 4.06 2.60 -10.54
CA LEU A 7 5.38 2.25 -10.02
C LEU A 7 5.79 3.12 -8.81
N LEU A 8 5.59 4.44 -8.89
CA LEU A 8 5.88 5.36 -7.78
C LEU A 8 5.03 5.03 -6.55
N VAL A 9 3.74 4.78 -6.72
CA VAL A 9 2.85 4.39 -5.62
C VAL A 9 3.31 3.10 -4.96
N PHE A 10 3.70 2.07 -5.74
CA PHE A 10 4.21 0.83 -5.17
C PHE A 10 5.57 0.99 -4.48
N ILE A 11 6.44 1.86 -4.98
CA ILE A 11 7.72 2.19 -4.31
C ILE A 11 7.47 2.86 -2.97
N ILE A 12 6.57 3.86 -2.91
CA ILE A 12 6.18 4.53 -1.67
C ILE A 12 5.56 3.51 -0.69
N GLY A 13 4.72 2.61 -1.19
CA GLY A 13 4.15 1.49 -0.43
C GLY A 13 5.22 0.58 0.18
N LEU A 14 6.22 0.19 -0.62
CA LEU A 14 7.32 -0.65 -0.15
C LEU A 14 8.14 0.04 0.93
N ILE A 15 8.55 1.30 0.72
CA ILE A 15 9.33 2.07 1.69
C ILE A 15 8.56 2.20 3.00
N SER A 16 7.27 2.57 2.92
CA SER A 16 6.41 2.70 4.10
C SER A 16 6.30 1.38 4.86
N SER A 17 6.12 0.27 4.14
CA SER A 17 6.00 -1.08 4.73
C SER A 17 7.29 -1.52 5.42
N ILE A 18 8.46 -1.23 4.82
CA ILE A 18 9.77 -1.50 5.42
C ILE A 18 9.95 -0.69 6.70
N VAL A 19 9.62 0.60 6.69
CA VAL A 19 9.73 1.48 7.86
C VAL A 19 8.80 1.00 8.99
N LEU A 20 7.55 0.66 8.67
CA LEU A 20 6.60 0.12 9.63
C LEU A 20 7.07 -1.23 10.23
N TYR A 21 7.62 -2.11 9.39
CA TYR A 21 8.16 -3.38 9.85
C TYR A 21 9.40 -3.21 10.72
N SER A 22 10.35 -2.34 10.35
CA SER A 22 11.54 -2.07 11.16
C SER A 22 11.19 -1.48 12.52
N ASN A 23 10.21 -0.56 12.56
CA ASN A 23 9.75 0.04 13.81
C ASN A 23 9.11 -0.97 14.74
N SER A 24 8.44 -1.99 14.18
CA SER A 24 7.85 -3.08 14.97
C SER A 24 8.89 -3.97 15.65
N LEU A 25 10.12 -4.04 15.12
CA LEU A 25 11.20 -4.86 15.65
C LEU A 25 12.06 -4.12 16.68
N THR A 26 12.31 -2.82 16.46
CA THR A 26 13.25 -2.06 17.29
C THR A 26 12.59 -1.39 18.48
N GLY A 27 11.29 -1.05 18.40
CA GLY A 27 10.59 -0.30 19.46
C GLY A 27 11.17 1.10 19.77
N ILE A 28 12.19 1.54 19.01
CA ILE A 28 13.05 2.71 19.32
C ILE A 28 12.67 3.94 18.47
N CYS A 29 11.88 3.79 17.42
CA CYS A 29 11.44 4.93 16.61
C CYS A 29 10.02 5.37 17.00
N ASP A 30 9.94 6.29 17.96
CA ASP A 30 8.84 7.25 18.00
C ASP A 30 9.19 8.45 17.11
N PRO A 31 8.56 8.55 15.93
CA PRO A 31 8.02 9.85 15.56
C PRO A 31 6.54 9.71 15.16
N GLY A 32 5.66 9.61 16.16
CA GLY A 32 4.93 10.79 16.58
C GLY A 32 3.59 11.08 15.92
N LYS A 33 2.88 10.08 15.35
CA LYS A 33 1.44 10.22 14.99
C LYS A 33 0.58 8.97 15.27
N GLY A 34 1.06 7.97 16.03
CA GLY A 34 0.25 6.82 16.44
C GLY A 34 0.31 5.57 15.54
N CYS A 35 1.37 5.45 14.73
CA CYS A 35 1.64 4.26 13.92
C CYS A 35 1.96 3.02 14.76
N ASP A 36 2.57 3.20 15.92
CA ASP A 36 2.78 2.19 16.96
C ASP A 36 1.44 1.62 17.47
N VAL A 37 0.46 2.49 17.75
CA VAL A 37 -0.88 2.10 18.18
C VAL A 37 -1.60 1.32 17.08
N VAL A 38 -1.55 1.80 15.84
CA VAL A 38 -2.17 1.11 14.69
C VAL A 38 -1.52 -0.26 14.45
N ASN A 39 -0.19 -0.34 14.46
CA ASN A 39 0.54 -1.57 14.14
C ASN A 39 0.52 -2.62 15.27
N SER A 40 0.39 -2.20 16.53
CA SER A 40 0.22 -3.10 17.69
C SER A 40 -1.24 -3.53 17.92
N SER A 41 -2.19 -2.88 17.25
CA SER A 41 -3.61 -3.25 17.33
C SER A 41 -3.90 -4.64 16.77
N VAL A 42 -5.07 -5.19 17.11
CA VAL A 42 -5.58 -6.45 16.52
C VAL A 42 -5.65 -6.38 15.00
N TYR A 43 -5.85 -5.19 14.43
CA TYR A 43 -5.92 -4.96 12.99
C TYR A 43 -4.54 -4.80 12.32
N GLY A 44 -3.46 -4.63 13.10
CA GLY A 44 -2.09 -4.58 12.58
C GLY A 44 -1.57 -5.93 12.06
N LYS A 45 -2.33 -7.00 12.29
CA LYS A 45 -2.06 -8.35 11.80
C LYS A 45 -3.26 -8.90 11.05
N THR A 46 -3.01 -9.54 9.91
CA THR A 46 -4.01 -10.28 9.13
C THR A 46 -3.62 -11.74 9.15
N LEU A 47 -4.53 -12.61 9.60
CA LEU A 47 -4.28 -14.06 9.74
C LEU A 47 -3.03 -14.40 10.56
N GLY A 48 -2.73 -13.59 11.60
CA GLY A 48 -1.55 -13.76 12.45
C GLY A 48 -0.24 -13.20 11.89
N VAL A 49 -0.23 -12.72 10.64
CA VAL A 49 0.95 -12.12 9.99
C VAL A 49 0.85 -10.59 10.03
N SER A 50 1.97 -9.91 10.32
CA SER A 50 2.02 -8.44 10.30
C SER A 50 1.67 -7.89 8.92
N ASN A 51 0.76 -6.92 8.87
CA ASN A 51 0.36 -6.27 7.62
C ASN A 51 1.55 -5.57 6.94
N SER A 52 2.50 -5.06 7.72
CA SER A 52 3.73 -4.45 7.22
C SER A 52 4.59 -5.45 6.46
N LEU A 53 4.69 -6.69 6.95
CA LEU A 53 5.41 -7.76 6.26
C LEU A 53 4.68 -8.19 4.97
N ILE A 54 3.36 -8.34 5.03
CA ILE A 54 2.53 -8.63 3.84
C ILE A 54 2.72 -7.54 2.78
N GLY A 55 2.71 -6.26 3.20
CA GLY A 55 2.95 -5.11 2.34
C GLY A 55 4.29 -5.18 1.62
N ILE A 56 5.38 -5.52 2.32
CA ILE A 56 6.71 -5.68 1.71
C ILE A 56 6.66 -6.67 0.54
N PHE A 57 6.06 -7.84 0.73
CA PHE A 57 5.98 -8.86 -0.32
C PHE A 57 5.11 -8.41 -1.49
N ILE A 58 3.91 -7.87 -1.22
CA ILE A 58 2.97 -7.43 -2.24
C ILE A 58 3.58 -6.28 -3.08
N PHE A 59 4.11 -5.24 -2.43
CA PHE A 59 4.68 -4.10 -3.14
C PHE A 59 5.93 -4.47 -3.91
N SER A 60 6.81 -5.32 -3.37
CA SER A 60 7.99 -5.82 -4.11
C SER A 60 7.60 -6.59 -5.36
N PHE A 61 6.61 -7.49 -5.24
CA PHE A 61 6.09 -8.23 -6.38
C PHE A 61 5.44 -7.31 -7.43
N MET A 62 4.65 -6.32 -7.00
CA MET A 62 4.02 -5.35 -7.89
C MET A 62 5.03 -4.42 -8.59
N ILE A 63 6.10 -4.02 -7.91
CA ILE A 63 7.20 -3.26 -8.53
C ILE A 63 7.86 -4.10 -9.62
N ALA A 64 8.23 -5.35 -9.32
CA ALA A 64 8.87 -6.24 -10.28
C ALA A 64 7.97 -6.47 -11.51
N LEU A 65 6.67 -6.71 -11.29
CA LEU A 65 5.69 -6.91 -12.35
C LEU A 65 5.48 -5.64 -13.20
N THR A 66 5.46 -4.46 -12.57
CA THR A 66 5.30 -3.18 -13.25
C THR A 66 6.53 -2.84 -14.08
N LEU A 67 7.74 -3.06 -13.55
CA LEU A 67 8.99 -2.90 -14.30
C LEU A 67 9.08 -3.85 -15.48
N PHE A 68 8.67 -5.12 -15.29
CA PHE A 68 8.57 -6.09 -16.37
C PHE A 68 7.61 -5.62 -17.46
N HIS A 69 6.42 -5.13 -17.09
CA HIS A 69 5.42 -4.61 -18.04
C HIS A 69 5.93 -3.37 -18.80
N ILE A 70 6.68 -2.48 -18.14
CA ILE A 70 7.28 -1.30 -18.78
C ILE A 70 8.32 -1.71 -19.82
N LYS A 71 9.16 -2.72 -19.53
CA LYS A 71 10.19 -3.21 -20.46
C LYS A 71 9.61 -4.08 -21.58
N ARG A 72 8.64 -4.94 -21.25
CA ARG A 72 7.99 -5.90 -22.16
C ARG A 72 6.47 -5.86 -21.92
N PRO A 73 5.73 -5.07 -22.69
CA PRO A 73 4.29 -4.94 -22.54
C PRO A 73 3.60 -6.29 -22.65
N ASN A 74 2.94 -6.71 -21.57
CA ASN A 74 2.21 -7.98 -21.48
C ASN A 74 0.78 -7.72 -20.99
N LYS A 75 -0.23 -8.22 -21.73
CA LYS A 75 -1.66 -8.09 -21.41
C LYS A 75 -2.00 -8.73 -20.05
N HIS A 76 -1.36 -9.83 -19.67
CA HIS A 76 -1.59 -10.50 -18.39
C HIS A 76 -1.04 -9.65 -17.23
N ALA A 77 0.19 -9.18 -17.33
CA ALA A 77 0.79 -8.29 -16.33
C ALA A 77 -0.05 -7.03 -16.13
N ARG A 78 -0.56 -6.44 -17.22
CA ARG A 78 -1.50 -5.32 -17.15
C ARG A 78 -2.73 -5.65 -16.31
N LYS A 79 -3.43 -6.75 -16.62
CA LYS A 79 -4.64 -7.15 -15.88
C LYS A 79 -4.36 -7.34 -14.39
N VAL A 80 -3.24 -7.99 -14.06
CA VAL A 80 -2.85 -8.20 -12.66
C VAL A 80 -2.58 -6.88 -11.94
N ILE A 81 -1.86 -5.94 -12.56
CA ILE A 81 -1.61 -4.60 -11.97
C ILE A 81 -2.93 -3.86 -11.71
N HIS A 82 -3.86 -3.88 -12.66
CA HIS A 82 -5.16 -3.19 -12.52
C HIS A 82 -6.00 -3.83 -11.42
N LEU A 83 -6.04 -5.17 -11.37
CA LEU A 83 -6.74 -5.91 -10.32
C LEU A 83 -6.14 -5.61 -8.94
N ALA A 84 -4.80 -5.56 -8.84
CA ALA A 84 -4.11 -5.23 -7.60
C ALA A 84 -4.42 -3.81 -7.12
N ILE A 85 -4.53 -2.82 -8.02
CA ILE A 85 -4.93 -1.46 -7.65
C ILE A 85 -6.38 -1.44 -7.13
N ILE A 86 -7.32 -2.13 -7.80
CA ILE A 86 -8.72 -2.20 -7.36
C ILE A 86 -8.82 -2.86 -5.98
N LEU A 87 -8.23 -4.04 -5.81
CA LEU A 87 -8.27 -4.77 -4.54
C LEU A 87 -7.53 -4.01 -3.43
N GLY A 88 -6.35 -3.48 -3.73
CA GLY A 88 -5.56 -2.67 -2.80
C GLY A 88 -6.31 -1.42 -2.35
N SER A 89 -7.05 -0.77 -3.25
CA SER A 89 -7.87 0.40 -2.91
C SER A 89 -9.07 0.05 -2.02
N ALA A 90 -9.70 -1.10 -2.23
CA ALA A 90 -10.75 -1.57 -1.33
C ALA A 90 -10.19 -1.82 0.09
N VAL A 91 -9.00 -2.42 0.18
CA VAL A 91 -8.28 -2.61 1.45
C VAL A 91 -7.90 -1.26 2.07
N ALA A 92 -7.45 -0.28 1.27
CA ALA A 92 -7.13 1.07 1.73
C ALA A 92 -8.34 1.77 2.37
N ILE A 93 -9.52 1.67 1.74
CA ILE A 93 -10.76 2.22 2.32
C ILE A 93 -11.08 1.56 3.66
N TYR A 94 -10.92 0.23 3.74
CA TYR A 94 -11.12 -0.51 4.99
C TYR A 94 -10.15 -0.06 6.09
N PHE A 95 -8.86 0.11 5.79
CA PHE A 95 -7.88 0.58 6.78
C PHE A 95 -8.07 2.05 7.16
N LEU A 96 -8.50 2.90 6.25
CA LEU A 96 -8.89 4.28 6.58
C LEU A 96 -10.10 4.29 7.52
N TYR A 97 -11.11 3.44 7.27
CA TYR A 97 -12.25 3.29 8.16
C TYR A 97 -11.81 2.86 9.57
N LEU A 98 -10.93 1.86 9.66
CA LEU A 98 -10.41 1.40 10.94
C LEU A 98 -9.64 2.50 11.67
N GLN A 99 -8.77 3.25 10.99
CA GLN A 99 -7.99 4.32 11.61
C GLN A 99 -8.87 5.47 12.13
N VAL A 100 -9.88 5.89 11.38
CA VAL A 100 -10.72 7.05 11.72
C VAL A 100 -11.81 6.70 12.75
N PHE A 101 -12.51 5.58 12.56
CA PHE A 101 -13.72 5.29 13.35
C PHE A 101 -13.48 4.31 14.49
N VAL A 102 -12.59 3.32 14.31
CA VAL A 102 -12.40 2.22 15.26
C VAL A 102 -11.23 2.50 16.20
N ILE A 103 -10.03 2.68 15.63
CA ILE A 103 -8.79 2.93 16.38
C ILE A 103 -8.73 4.39 16.84
N LYS A 104 -9.31 5.32 16.05
CA LYS A 104 -9.29 6.78 16.29
C LYS A 104 -7.88 7.37 16.38
N VAL A 105 -6.95 6.75 15.66
CA VAL A 105 -5.54 7.14 15.59
C VAL A 105 -5.08 7.04 14.13
N ILE A 106 -4.31 8.03 13.70
CA ILE A 106 -3.95 8.21 12.30
C ILE A 106 -2.46 7.94 12.09
N CYS A 107 -2.13 6.82 11.44
CA CYS A 107 -0.74 6.58 11.03
C CYS A 107 -0.43 7.27 9.70
N ASN A 108 0.56 8.19 9.69
CA ASN A 108 0.99 8.88 8.47
C ASN A 108 1.39 7.92 7.34
N PHE A 109 2.15 6.87 7.68
CA PHE A 109 2.63 5.92 6.68
C PHE A 109 1.48 5.11 6.10
N CYS A 110 0.54 4.65 6.92
CA CYS A 110 -0.67 3.98 6.43
C CYS A 110 -1.49 4.90 5.52
N ILE A 111 -1.80 6.13 5.98
CA ILE A 111 -2.52 7.11 5.17
C ILE A 111 -1.81 7.41 3.84
N LEU A 112 -0.48 7.55 3.85
CA LEU A 112 0.28 7.83 2.63
C LEU A 112 0.11 6.71 1.60
N VAL A 113 0.13 5.46 2.05
CA VAL A 113 -0.09 4.29 1.19
C VAL A 113 -1.55 4.19 0.75
N ASP A 114 -2.50 4.37 1.67
CA ASP A 114 -3.94 4.29 1.41
C ASP A 114 -4.37 5.34 0.37
N ILE A 115 -3.97 6.60 0.56
CA ILE A 115 -4.24 7.69 -0.40
C ILE A 115 -3.52 7.42 -1.72
N GLY A 116 -2.29 6.92 -1.70
CA GLY A 116 -1.54 6.58 -2.91
C GLY A 116 -2.27 5.57 -3.80
N LEU A 117 -2.86 4.53 -3.18
CA LEU A 117 -3.66 3.53 -3.89
C LEU A 117 -4.97 4.13 -4.44
N LEU A 118 -5.66 4.97 -3.66
CA LEU A 118 -6.88 5.65 -4.13
C LEU A 118 -6.60 6.60 -5.31
N VAL A 119 -5.50 7.34 -5.28
CA VAL A 119 -5.07 8.19 -6.40
C VAL A 119 -4.74 7.34 -7.62
N ALA A 120 -4.05 6.20 -7.43
CA ALA A 120 -3.78 5.26 -8.52
C ALA A 120 -5.07 4.72 -9.14
N LEU A 121 -6.10 4.44 -8.33
CA LEU A 121 -7.41 3.98 -8.80
C LEU A 121 -8.12 5.05 -9.63
N VAL A 122 -8.19 6.30 -9.13
CA VAL A 122 -8.81 7.41 -9.86
C VAL A 122 -8.08 7.64 -11.19
N PHE A 123 -6.76 7.63 -11.17
CA PHE A 123 -5.95 7.79 -12.38
C PHE A 123 -6.15 6.64 -13.37
N MET A 124 -6.34 5.41 -12.87
CA MET A 124 -6.67 4.25 -13.69
C MET A 124 -8.01 4.43 -14.41
N PHE A 125 -9.06 4.89 -13.71
CA PHE A 125 -10.37 5.14 -14.33
C PHE A 125 -10.32 6.29 -15.33
N TYR A 126 -9.63 7.39 -15.00
CA TYR A 126 -9.48 8.52 -15.92
C TYR A 126 -8.76 8.13 -17.22
N LEU A 127 -7.77 7.24 -17.12
CA LEU A 127 -7.06 6.68 -18.28
C LEU A 127 -7.85 5.60 -19.03
N TRP A 128 -8.96 5.10 -18.48
CA TRP A 128 -9.82 4.13 -19.14
C TRP A 128 -10.86 4.82 -20.05
N GLU A 129 -11.30 6.02 -19.70
CA GLU A 129 -12.21 6.83 -20.53
C GLU A 129 -11.52 7.54 -21.71
N HIS A 130 -10.19 7.61 -21.73
CA HIS A 130 -9.37 8.26 -22.78
C HIS A 130 -8.29 7.33 -23.39
#